data_AF-A0AAC9HP35-F1
#
_entry.id   AF-A0AAC9HP35-F1
#
_cell.length_a   1.000
_cell.length_b   1.000
_cell.length_c   1.000
_cell.angle_alpha   90.00
_cell.angle_beta   90.00
_cell.angle_gamma   90.00
#
_symmetry.space_group_name_H-M   'P 1'
#
loop_
_entity.id
_entity.type
_entity.pdbx_description
1 polymer ?
#
loop_
_entity_poly.entity_id
_entity_poly.type
_entity_poly.pdbx_seq_one_letter_code
_entity_poly.pdbx_strand_id
1 'polypeptide(L)'
;MSHPGSGPWQPENQQPNGPGYPGSPQGGGYPMPNTPHDGQQYGAPLPGPAGYGQPQPGPYGQLPPQAQPPKKKTGLVIGSVVAVVAVAAAATGTWFAFNNSETAVAGEATPSDAATRLLTATGSNDVVGLFDTLAPVEAQLSRDYLEATVSELTRLEIFEPGTDPSAIQGWGTTLEGLEFDQASEERINDHLVITQATAGTLTVNSDLAELPLTDSFVAAAFPDGLPEGENEQIDFAELDEPLRIATIQVGDDWYPSLFYTIADYGLREEGMTWPESSVQPVGADSPEAAVQEFVAAAGSGDVEKLVGMTPPDEMGVLYDLAPLFLDEIPSMTDDPNGVTVTDLQTSTRESNGSTVVMLESISIEGSGPQEQATITINGDCIDIAVSGGPTDNMCIDDIVAQMEIAAQQEGAALPPELAAFAERLLTNVLDIGVATVEVDGRWYVSPVRNVGEIFMLLLQSTEPGDIQTLITAANETY
;
A
#
# COMPACT_ATOMS: atom_id res chain seq x y z
N MET A 1 -55.43 51.16 15.98
CA MET A 1 -55.86 51.02 17.39
C MET A 1 -54.69 50.44 18.15
N SER A 2 -54.17 51.23 19.11
CA SER A 2 -53.37 50.87 20.30
C SER A 2 -52.19 49.88 20.18
N HIS A 3 -50.97 50.45 20.10
CA HIS A 3 -49.81 50.07 20.94
C HIS A 3 -50.04 50.55 22.39
N PRO A 4 -49.42 49.98 23.46
CA PRO A 4 -47.96 49.98 23.77
C PRO A 4 -47.46 48.66 24.43
N GLY A 5 -46.22 48.38 24.86
CA GLY A 5 -44.93 49.08 24.98
C GLY A 5 -44.06 48.39 26.07
N SER A 6 -42.76 48.20 25.78
CA SER A 6 -41.55 48.17 26.65
C SER A 6 -41.50 47.46 28.02
N GLY A 7 -40.44 46.64 28.25
CA GLY A 7 -39.83 46.40 29.58
C GLY A 7 -38.85 45.21 29.66
N PRO A 8 -37.70 45.30 30.39
CA PRO A 8 -36.52 44.42 30.23
C PRO A 8 -36.45 43.25 31.22
N TRP A 9 -35.72 42.18 30.90
CA TRP A 9 -35.36 41.12 31.85
C TRP A 9 -33.88 40.74 31.79
N GLN A 10 -33.24 40.76 32.96
CA GLN A 10 -31.89 40.27 33.27
C GLN A 10 -31.90 38.75 33.50
N PRO A 11 -30.76 38.05 33.36
CA PRO A 11 -30.67 36.62 33.61
C PRO A 11 -30.47 36.29 35.09
N GLU A 12 -31.27 35.36 35.61
CA GLU A 12 -31.10 34.78 36.95
C GLU A 12 -30.51 33.37 36.84
N ASN A 13 -29.43 33.17 37.59
CA ASN A 13 -28.59 31.99 37.66
C ASN A 13 -29.22 30.98 38.63
N GLN A 14 -29.65 29.80 38.17
CA GLN A 14 -30.00 28.67 39.05
C GLN A 14 -29.55 27.34 38.42
N GLN A 15 -28.57 26.70 39.06
CA GLN A 15 -28.20 25.30 38.86
C GLN A 15 -29.21 24.38 39.57
N PRO A 16 -29.68 23.29 38.93
CA PRO A 16 -30.43 22.24 39.62
C PRO A 16 -29.50 21.18 40.22
N ASN A 17 -29.72 20.89 41.51
CA ASN A 17 -29.17 19.74 42.23
C ASN A 17 -29.72 18.40 41.69
N GLY A 18 -28.84 17.40 41.60
CA GLY A 18 -29.16 15.98 41.36
C GLY A 18 -28.42 15.06 42.37
N PRO A 19 -28.91 13.82 42.61
CA PRO A 19 -28.83 13.15 43.91
C PRO A 19 -27.58 12.27 44.14
N GLY A 20 -27.22 12.14 45.43
CA GLY A 20 -26.00 11.49 45.91
C GLY A 20 -26.01 9.96 45.98
N TYR A 21 -24.80 9.40 45.98
CA TYR A 21 -24.49 7.98 46.21
C TYR A 21 -23.80 7.75 47.56
N PRO A 22 -24.01 6.58 48.20
CA PRO A 22 -23.56 6.28 49.56
C PRO A 22 -22.10 5.81 49.64
N GLY A 23 -21.45 6.19 50.75
CA GLY A 23 -20.05 5.89 51.05
C GLY A 23 -19.76 4.48 51.57
N SER A 24 -18.49 4.12 51.49
CA SER A 24 -17.89 2.90 52.05
C SER A 24 -16.93 3.24 53.21
N PRO A 25 -16.77 2.33 54.20
CA PRO A 25 -16.19 2.69 55.49
C PRO A 25 -14.67 2.45 55.60
N GLN A 26 -14.00 3.36 56.32
CA GLN A 26 -12.66 3.21 56.87
C GLN A 26 -12.62 2.19 58.03
N GLY A 27 -11.50 1.47 58.16
CA GLY A 27 -11.10 0.93 59.45
C GLY A 27 -9.91 -0.03 59.41
N GLY A 28 -8.83 0.29 60.16
CA GLY A 28 -7.91 -0.72 60.69
C GLY A 28 -6.43 -0.39 60.61
N GLY A 29 -5.92 0.43 61.53
CA GLY A 29 -4.49 0.58 61.79
C GLY A 29 -3.97 -0.40 62.85
N TYR A 30 -2.68 -0.73 62.79
CA TYR A 30 -1.90 -1.29 63.91
C TYR A 30 -0.46 -0.71 63.94
N PRO A 31 0.14 -0.58 65.14
CA PRO A 31 1.29 0.29 65.40
C PRO A 31 2.66 -0.39 65.29
N MET A 32 3.69 0.38 64.92
CA MET A 32 5.11 0.00 64.95
C MET A 32 5.76 0.38 66.29
N PRO A 33 6.56 -0.49 66.92
CA PRO A 33 7.40 -0.13 68.06
C PRO A 33 8.77 0.41 67.61
N ASN A 34 9.25 1.39 68.37
CA ASN A 34 10.52 2.08 68.18
C ASN A 34 11.55 1.52 69.18
N THR A 35 12.75 1.14 68.73
CA THR A 35 13.92 0.88 69.61
C THR A 35 15.25 1.21 68.92
N PRO A 36 16.15 1.98 69.56
CA PRO A 36 17.48 2.32 69.04
C PRO A 36 18.62 1.57 69.75
N HIS A 37 19.71 1.21 69.07
CA HIS A 37 21.10 1.28 69.59
C HIS A 37 22.18 0.80 68.60
N ASP A 38 23.33 1.48 68.71
CA ASP A 38 24.65 1.26 68.10
C ASP A 38 25.27 -0.13 68.32
N GLY A 39 26.19 -0.52 67.42
CA GLY A 39 27.21 -1.55 67.69
C GLY A 39 27.92 -2.09 66.45
N GLN A 40 29.23 -1.80 66.32
CA GLN A 40 30.14 -2.42 65.35
C GLN A 40 30.31 -3.93 65.58
N GLN A 41 30.43 -4.73 64.50
CA GLN A 41 31.39 -5.86 64.45
C GLN A 41 31.54 -6.47 63.04
N TYR A 42 32.78 -6.84 62.72
CA TYR A 42 33.24 -7.56 61.53
C TYR A 42 32.70 -9.00 61.46
N GLY A 43 32.35 -9.48 60.25
CA GLY A 43 32.11 -10.90 59.97
C GLY A 43 31.80 -11.18 58.50
N ALA A 44 32.58 -12.05 57.87
CA ALA A 44 32.49 -12.48 56.47
C ALA A 44 31.46 -13.65 56.28
N PRO A 45 31.22 -14.18 55.06
CA PRO A 45 29.90 -14.34 54.46
C PRO A 45 29.23 -15.71 54.67
N LEU A 46 27.91 -15.76 54.51
CA LEU A 46 27.15 -17.00 54.28
C LEU A 46 26.16 -16.81 53.12
N PRO A 47 26.16 -17.72 52.11
CA PRO A 47 25.22 -17.67 51.00
C PRO A 47 23.90 -18.33 51.41
N GLY A 48 22.82 -17.54 51.39
CA GLY A 48 21.44 -18.00 51.56
C GLY A 48 20.72 -18.16 50.21
N PRO A 49 19.79 -19.11 50.08
CA PRO A 49 19.22 -19.55 48.81
C PRO A 49 18.32 -18.49 48.16
N ALA A 50 18.44 -18.38 46.84
CA ALA A 50 17.65 -17.51 45.98
C ALA A 50 16.16 -17.87 46.08
N GLY A 51 15.36 -16.95 46.62
CA GLY A 51 13.92 -16.98 46.52
C GLY A 51 13.49 -16.49 45.14
N TYR A 52 12.61 -17.25 44.50
CA TYR A 52 11.92 -16.87 43.28
C TYR A 52 10.99 -15.68 43.58
N GLY A 53 11.41 -14.48 43.18
CA GLY A 53 10.55 -13.31 43.10
C GLY A 53 9.78 -13.32 41.79
N GLN A 54 8.46 -13.16 41.88
CA GLN A 54 7.60 -12.89 40.73
C GLN A 54 8.05 -11.60 40.02
N PRO A 55 8.06 -11.56 38.68
CA PRO A 55 8.31 -10.31 37.95
C PRO A 55 7.13 -9.37 38.13
N GLN A 56 7.41 -8.16 38.64
CA GLN A 56 6.54 -7.01 38.53
C GLN A 56 6.49 -6.56 37.06
N PRO A 57 5.32 -6.25 36.48
CA PRO A 57 5.23 -5.66 35.16
C PRO A 57 5.76 -4.22 35.21
N GLY A 58 6.96 -4.02 34.65
CA GLY A 58 7.53 -2.70 34.42
C GLY A 58 7.05 -2.09 33.10
N PRO A 59 7.07 -0.75 32.97
CA PRO A 59 6.64 -0.05 31.77
C PRO A 59 7.58 -0.39 30.61
N TYR A 60 6.98 -0.61 29.43
CA TYR A 60 7.61 -0.93 28.16
C TYR A 60 8.99 -0.27 27.97
N GLY A 61 10.01 -1.12 27.81
CA GLY A 61 11.36 -0.71 27.50
C GLY A 61 11.44 -0.10 26.11
N GLN A 62 12.01 1.10 26.03
CA GLN A 62 12.55 1.64 24.79
C GLN A 62 13.66 0.70 24.32
N LEU A 63 13.52 0.15 23.11
CA LEU A 63 14.61 -0.47 22.38
C LEU A 63 15.79 0.52 22.32
N PRO A 64 17.03 0.10 22.62
CA PRO A 64 18.19 0.96 22.41
C PRO A 64 18.24 1.33 20.91
N PRO A 65 18.57 2.59 20.56
CA PRO A 65 18.71 2.97 19.17
C PRO A 65 19.79 2.09 18.54
N GLN A 66 19.37 1.20 17.63
CA GLN A 66 20.31 0.53 16.74
C GLN A 66 21.06 1.63 15.99
N ALA A 67 22.39 1.63 16.11
CA ALA A 67 23.22 2.47 15.27
C ALA A 67 22.90 2.09 13.82
N GLN A 68 22.25 3.00 13.08
CA GLN A 68 22.02 2.80 11.65
C GLN A 68 23.38 2.52 11.00
N PRO A 69 23.55 1.40 10.28
CA PRO A 69 24.74 1.19 9.49
C PRO A 69 24.88 2.38 8.52
N PRO A 70 26.11 2.82 8.20
CA PRO A 70 26.30 3.92 7.26
C PRO A 70 25.60 3.57 5.95
N LYS A 71 24.61 4.38 5.54
CA LYS A 71 23.88 4.20 4.28
C LYS A 71 24.90 4.11 3.16
N LYS A 72 25.02 2.92 2.56
CA LYS A 72 25.84 2.75 1.35
C LYS A 72 25.12 3.46 0.22
N LYS A 73 25.87 4.22 -0.60
CA LYS A 73 25.32 4.99 -1.72
C LYS A 73 24.66 4.10 -2.78
N THR A 74 24.94 2.81 -2.75
CA THR A 74 24.34 1.77 -3.60
C THR A 74 22.82 1.69 -3.45
N GLY A 75 22.26 1.85 -2.25
CA GLY A 75 20.80 1.82 -2.05
C GLY A 75 20.08 3.04 -2.65
N LEU A 76 20.78 4.17 -2.82
CA LEU A 76 20.22 5.36 -3.46
C LEU A 76 20.23 5.23 -4.99
N VAL A 77 21.23 4.54 -5.56
CA VAL A 77 21.33 4.29 -7.00
C VAL A 77 20.42 3.14 -7.46
N ILE A 78 20.32 2.06 -6.67
CA ILE A 78 19.36 0.98 -6.93
C ILE A 78 17.93 1.50 -6.72
N GLY A 79 17.72 2.28 -5.66
CA GLY A 79 16.46 2.98 -5.41
C GLY A 79 16.11 3.98 -6.52
N SER A 80 17.09 4.69 -7.10
CA SER A 80 16.85 5.61 -8.22
C SER A 80 16.59 4.87 -9.53
N VAL A 81 17.23 3.73 -9.82
CA VAL A 81 16.91 2.94 -11.03
C VAL A 81 15.51 2.31 -10.92
N VAL A 82 15.13 1.76 -9.76
CA VAL A 82 13.77 1.23 -9.53
C VAL A 82 12.74 2.35 -9.49
N ALA A 83 13.05 3.49 -8.87
CA ALA A 83 12.19 4.67 -8.90
C ALA A 83 12.10 5.29 -10.30
N VAL A 84 13.17 5.26 -11.11
CA VAL A 84 13.16 5.70 -12.50
C VAL A 84 12.36 4.73 -13.34
N VAL A 85 12.37 3.41 -13.11
CA VAL A 85 11.43 2.50 -13.80
C VAL A 85 9.98 2.74 -13.35
N ALA A 86 9.76 3.03 -12.07
CA ALA A 86 8.44 3.33 -11.51
C ALA A 86 7.91 4.75 -11.85
N VAL A 87 8.78 5.70 -12.20
CA VAL A 87 8.44 7.09 -12.58
C VAL A 87 8.49 7.28 -14.10
N ALA A 88 9.46 6.67 -14.80
CA ALA A 88 9.48 6.60 -16.27
C ALA A 88 8.26 5.85 -16.79
N ALA A 89 7.63 5.00 -15.99
CA ALA A 89 6.30 4.47 -16.24
C ALA A 89 5.25 5.53 -16.63
N ALA A 90 5.45 6.81 -16.30
CA ALA A 90 4.50 7.87 -16.58
C ALA A 90 4.59 8.48 -17.99
N ALA A 91 5.65 8.26 -18.80
CA ALA A 91 5.88 9.21 -19.90
C ALA A 91 7.07 9.03 -20.85
N THR A 92 6.79 8.73 -22.13
CA THR A 92 7.45 9.26 -23.37
C THR A 92 7.10 8.40 -24.57
N GLY A 93 7.08 9.03 -25.75
CA GLY A 93 6.49 8.45 -26.94
C GLY A 93 7.33 8.31 -28.17
N THR A 94 6.88 7.39 -29.04
CA THR A 94 6.85 7.57 -30.49
C THR A 94 5.73 6.72 -31.13
N TRP A 95 4.99 7.35 -32.05
CA TRP A 95 4.06 6.71 -32.97
C TRP A 95 4.80 5.95 -34.08
N PHE A 96 4.80 4.61 -34.04
CA PHE A 96 5.02 3.74 -35.20
C PHE A 96 4.24 2.42 -35.09
N ALA A 97 3.05 2.41 -35.71
CA ALA A 97 2.39 1.26 -36.33
C ALA A 97 2.24 -0.06 -35.55
N PHE A 98 1.27 -0.13 -34.62
CA PHE A 98 0.49 -1.37 -34.37
C PHE A 98 -0.96 -1.05 -34.03
N ASN A 99 -1.74 -0.68 -35.05
CA ASN A 99 -3.20 -0.80 -34.98
C ASN A 99 -3.53 -2.20 -35.52
N ASN A 100 -4.00 -3.10 -34.64
CA ASN A 100 -4.47 -4.48 -34.87
C ASN A 100 -3.52 -5.65 -34.54
N SER A 101 -3.12 -5.83 -33.28
CA SER A 101 -2.90 -7.21 -32.83
C SER A 101 -3.05 -7.38 -31.33
N GLU A 102 -4.02 -8.20 -30.94
CA GLU A 102 -4.12 -8.95 -29.68
C GLU A 102 -2.94 -9.95 -29.52
N THR A 103 -1.74 -9.61 -30.00
CA THR A 103 -0.54 -10.42 -29.84
C THR A 103 0.38 -9.70 -28.88
N ALA A 104 0.57 -10.29 -27.70
CA ALA A 104 1.71 -10.00 -26.84
C ALA A 104 2.96 -9.84 -27.71
N VAL A 105 3.73 -8.78 -27.48
CA VAL A 105 4.99 -8.61 -28.18
C VAL A 105 5.86 -9.80 -27.82
N ALA A 106 6.33 -10.54 -28.82
CA ALA A 106 7.08 -11.76 -28.60
C ALA A 106 8.27 -11.46 -27.68
N GLY A 107 8.44 -12.26 -26.62
CA GLY A 107 9.61 -12.21 -25.77
C GLY A 107 10.85 -12.64 -26.54
N GLU A 108 11.98 -12.70 -25.83
CA GLU A 108 13.26 -13.04 -26.46
C GLU A 108 13.63 -14.50 -26.26
N ALA A 109 14.46 -15.02 -27.15
CA ALA A 109 14.89 -16.42 -27.09
C ALA A 109 15.81 -16.73 -25.89
N THR A 110 16.44 -15.70 -25.30
CA THR A 110 17.36 -15.84 -24.16
C THR A 110 17.12 -14.78 -23.08
N PRO A 111 17.43 -15.09 -21.81
CA PRO A 111 17.40 -14.13 -20.71
C PRO A 111 18.15 -12.82 -21.00
N SER A 112 19.41 -12.91 -21.44
CA SER A 112 20.25 -11.75 -21.72
C SER A 112 19.70 -10.88 -22.86
N ASP A 113 19.09 -11.49 -23.88
CA ASP A 113 18.45 -10.74 -24.97
C ASP A 113 17.22 -9.98 -24.45
N ALA A 114 16.41 -10.61 -23.59
CA ALA A 114 15.25 -9.97 -22.94
C ALA A 114 15.67 -8.74 -22.11
N ALA A 115 16.68 -8.91 -21.26
CA ALA A 115 17.21 -7.82 -20.43
C ALA A 115 17.86 -6.70 -21.27
N THR A 116 18.57 -7.07 -22.35
CA THR A 116 19.11 -6.11 -23.33
C THR A 116 18.01 -5.27 -23.96
N ARG A 117 16.91 -5.92 -24.33
CA ARG A 117 15.77 -5.25 -24.95
C ARG A 117 15.10 -4.28 -23.98
N LEU A 118 14.88 -4.66 -22.72
CA LEU A 118 14.38 -3.74 -21.68
C LEU A 118 15.24 -2.48 -21.60
N LEU A 119 16.54 -2.65 -21.37
CA LEU A 119 17.46 -1.54 -21.16
C LEU A 119 17.59 -0.64 -22.41
N THR A 120 17.55 -1.24 -23.60
CA THR A 120 17.55 -0.48 -24.86
C THR A 120 16.25 0.32 -25.04
N ALA A 121 15.10 -0.27 -24.69
CA ALA A 121 13.81 0.43 -24.71
C ALA A 121 13.81 1.60 -23.71
N THR A 122 14.38 1.39 -22.51
CA THR A 122 14.60 2.48 -21.54
C THR A 122 15.42 3.60 -22.18
N GLY A 123 16.55 3.30 -22.81
CA GLY A 123 17.40 4.31 -23.45
C GLY A 123 16.83 5.04 -24.66
N SER A 124 15.58 4.76 -25.07
CA SER A 124 14.96 5.30 -26.29
C SER A 124 13.77 6.24 -26.04
N ASN A 125 13.44 6.56 -24.78
CA ASN A 125 12.26 7.37 -24.41
C ASN A 125 10.95 6.82 -24.97
N ASP A 126 10.79 5.50 -24.93
CA ASP A 126 9.56 4.83 -25.35
C ASP A 126 9.02 4.05 -24.16
N VAL A 127 8.15 4.67 -23.37
CA VAL A 127 7.66 4.08 -22.11
C VAL A 127 6.63 3.00 -22.35
N VAL A 128 5.79 3.17 -23.37
CA VAL A 128 4.86 2.12 -23.78
C VAL A 128 5.64 0.95 -24.37
N GLY A 129 6.62 1.22 -25.23
CA GLY A 129 7.53 0.20 -25.75
C GLY A 129 8.39 -0.46 -24.67
N LEU A 130 8.75 0.27 -23.60
CA LEU A 130 9.41 -0.29 -22.42
C LEU A 130 8.51 -1.31 -21.72
N PHE A 131 7.26 -0.97 -21.46
CA PHE A 131 6.30 -1.92 -20.87
C PHE A 131 6.08 -3.13 -21.77
N ASP A 132 6.04 -2.94 -23.08
CA ASP A 132 5.94 -4.04 -24.04
C ASP A 132 7.13 -5.01 -24.01
N THR A 133 8.22 -4.66 -23.32
CA THR A 133 9.32 -5.60 -23.08
C THR A 133 9.08 -6.49 -21.87
N LEU A 134 8.29 -6.06 -20.88
CA LEU A 134 8.06 -6.75 -19.62
C LEU A 134 7.28 -8.05 -19.82
N ALA A 135 7.26 -8.88 -18.78
CA ALA A 135 6.38 -10.05 -18.71
C ALA A 135 4.93 -9.65 -19.04
N PRO A 136 4.18 -10.46 -19.82
CA PRO A 136 2.92 -10.00 -20.43
C PRO A 136 1.91 -9.37 -19.46
N VAL A 137 1.77 -9.94 -18.26
CA VAL A 137 0.84 -9.42 -17.24
C VAL A 137 1.36 -8.14 -16.59
N GLU A 138 2.66 -8.04 -16.32
CA GLU A 138 3.27 -6.80 -15.82
C GLU A 138 3.14 -5.68 -16.85
N ALA A 139 3.42 -5.98 -18.12
CA ALA A 139 3.26 -5.06 -19.24
C ALA A 139 1.82 -4.53 -19.35
N GLN A 140 0.84 -5.42 -19.25
CA GLN A 140 -0.58 -5.06 -19.27
C GLN A 140 -0.95 -4.19 -18.06
N LEU A 141 -0.60 -4.61 -16.85
CA LEU A 141 -0.88 -3.85 -15.62
C LEU A 141 -0.29 -2.44 -15.69
N SER A 142 0.96 -2.31 -16.13
CA SER A 142 1.62 -1.02 -16.26
C SER A 142 0.91 -0.09 -17.24
N ARG A 143 0.45 -0.61 -18.40
CA ARG A 143 -0.32 0.19 -19.36
C ARG A 143 -1.69 0.59 -18.83
N ASP A 144 -2.46 -0.36 -18.31
CA ASP A 144 -3.82 -0.12 -17.83
C ASP A 144 -3.82 0.96 -16.73
N TYR A 145 -2.87 0.88 -15.79
CA TYR A 145 -2.74 1.88 -14.73
C TYR A 145 -2.13 3.20 -15.19
N LEU A 146 -1.20 3.19 -16.16
CA LEU A 146 -0.70 4.43 -16.76
C LEU A 146 -1.85 5.20 -17.42
N GLU A 147 -2.62 4.54 -18.29
CA GLU A 147 -3.73 5.15 -19.01
C GLU A 147 -4.78 5.72 -18.04
N ALA A 148 -5.17 4.93 -17.02
CA ALA A 148 -6.10 5.38 -16.00
C ALA A 148 -5.56 6.58 -15.21
N THR A 149 -4.28 6.54 -14.81
CA THR A 149 -3.64 7.64 -14.07
C THR A 149 -3.59 8.91 -14.91
N VAL A 150 -3.16 8.84 -16.17
CA VAL A 150 -3.10 10.01 -17.06
C VAL A 150 -4.50 10.58 -17.31
N SER A 151 -5.50 9.72 -17.45
CA SER A 151 -6.90 10.14 -17.57
C SER A 151 -7.37 10.92 -16.35
N GLU A 152 -7.10 10.40 -15.15
CA GLU A 152 -7.48 11.05 -13.89
C GLU A 152 -6.68 12.34 -13.64
N LEU A 153 -5.38 12.36 -13.88
CA LEU A 153 -4.56 13.57 -13.77
C LEU A 153 -5.00 14.66 -14.76
N THR A 154 -5.47 14.27 -15.95
CA THR A 154 -6.10 15.20 -16.90
C THR A 154 -7.43 15.72 -16.38
N ARG A 155 -8.28 14.84 -15.82
CA ARG A 155 -9.57 15.23 -15.19
C ARG A 155 -9.36 16.19 -14.02
N LEU A 156 -8.30 15.99 -13.25
CA LEU A 156 -7.90 16.83 -12.11
C LEU A 156 -7.25 18.15 -12.51
N GLU A 157 -7.15 18.45 -13.82
CA GLU A 157 -6.46 19.62 -14.37
C GLU A 157 -4.99 19.70 -13.93
N ILE A 158 -4.34 18.57 -13.65
CA ILE A 158 -2.89 18.48 -13.44
C ILE A 158 -2.20 18.38 -14.80
N PHE A 159 -2.70 17.50 -15.67
CA PHE A 159 -2.24 17.38 -17.05
C PHE A 159 -3.12 18.14 -18.04
N GLU A 160 -2.50 18.59 -19.13
CA GLU A 160 -3.18 19.30 -20.20
C GLU A 160 -4.25 18.41 -20.87
N PRO A 161 -5.40 18.98 -21.29
CA PRO A 161 -6.41 18.24 -22.02
C PRO A 161 -5.87 17.59 -23.29
N GLY A 162 -6.12 16.29 -23.45
CA GLY A 162 -5.64 15.54 -24.60
C GLY A 162 -4.20 15.04 -24.47
N THR A 163 -3.62 15.08 -23.26
CA THR A 163 -2.37 14.38 -22.94
C THR A 163 -2.48 12.91 -23.32
N ASP A 164 -1.58 12.46 -24.20
CA ASP A 164 -1.49 11.08 -24.63
C ASP A 164 -0.52 10.35 -23.69
N PRO A 165 -0.95 9.31 -22.95
CA PRO A 165 -0.09 8.55 -22.05
C PRO A 165 1.13 7.97 -22.76
N SER A 166 1.00 7.68 -24.06
CA SER A 166 2.09 7.19 -24.88
C SER A 166 3.05 8.27 -25.35
N ALA A 167 2.88 9.54 -24.97
CA ALA A 167 3.68 10.66 -25.51
C ALA A 167 4.06 11.75 -24.49
N ILE A 168 3.92 11.50 -23.19
CA ILE A 168 4.27 12.49 -22.16
C ILE A 168 5.79 12.73 -22.17
N GLN A 169 6.24 13.98 -22.29
CA GLN A 169 7.67 14.36 -22.35
C GLN A 169 8.22 14.72 -20.97
N GLY A 170 9.48 15.13 -20.85
CA GLY A 170 10.08 15.60 -19.59
C GLY A 170 10.87 14.58 -18.78
N TRP A 171 10.98 13.36 -19.29
CA TRP A 171 12.01 12.43 -18.83
C TRP A 171 12.71 11.81 -20.05
N GLY A 172 14.03 11.91 -20.08
CA GLY A 172 14.85 11.48 -21.19
C GLY A 172 15.94 10.52 -20.72
N THR A 173 15.86 9.26 -21.10
CA THR A 173 16.88 8.26 -20.84
C THR A 173 17.71 7.98 -22.08
N THR A 174 19.03 7.85 -21.90
CA THR A 174 19.95 7.40 -22.96
C THR A 174 20.83 6.32 -22.38
N LEU A 175 20.95 5.21 -23.10
CA LEU A 175 21.81 4.10 -22.71
C LEU A 175 22.91 3.89 -23.74
N GLU A 176 24.16 3.88 -23.28
CA GLU A 176 25.33 3.64 -24.12
C GLU A 176 26.20 2.53 -23.56
N GLY A 177 26.87 1.76 -24.43
CA GLY A 177 27.91 0.82 -24.03
C GLY A 177 27.47 -0.34 -23.14
N LEU A 178 26.20 -0.77 -23.25
CA LEU A 178 25.67 -1.88 -22.46
C LEU A 178 26.40 -3.19 -22.74
N GLU A 179 26.89 -3.85 -21.69
CA GLU A 179 27.47 -5.19 -21.75
C GLU A 179 26.94 -6.07 -20.60
N PHE A 180 26.49 -7.28 -20.95
CA PHE A 180 26.12 -8.32 -19.99
C PHE A 180 27.24 -9.33 -19.82
N ASP A 181 27.45 -9.78 -18.58
CA ASP A 181 28.29 -10.93 -18.31
C ASP A 181 27.46 -12.22 -18.34
N GLN A 182 27.34 -12.83 -19.52
CA GLN A 182 26.63 -14.09 -19.72
C GLN A 182 27.21 -15.25 -18.89
N ALA A 183 28.50 -15.19 -18.53
CA ALA A 183 29.10 -16.23 -17.69
C ALA A 183 28.69 -16.10 -16.21
N SER A 184 28.16 -14.93 -15.82
CA SER A 184 27.66 -14.61 -14.48
C SER A 184 26.13 -14.62 -14.40
N GLU A 185 25.42 -15.12 -15.42
CA GLU A 185 23.98 -15.40 -15.32
C GLU A 185 23.71 -16.35 -14.15
N GLU A 186 22.77 -15.95 -13.30
CA GLU A 186 22.37 -16.74 -12.14
C GLU A 186 21.03 -17.41 -12.44
N ARG A 187 21.09 -18.68 -12.83
CA ARG A 187 19.89 -19.50 -13.02
C ARG A 187 19.38 -19.98 -11.66
N ILE A 188 18.27 -19.40 -11.23
CA ILE A 188 17.63 -19.73 -9.96
C ILE A 188 16.83 -21.03 -10.10
N ASN A 189 16.00 -21.10 -11.13
CA ASN A 189 15.18 -22.28 -11.45
C ASN A 189 14.94 -22.37 -12.97
N ASP A 190 13.99 -23.20 -13.39
CA ASP A 190 13.71 -23.42 -14.81
C ASP A 190 13.12 -22.16 -15.48
N HIS A 191 12.35 -21.36 -14.74
CA HIS A 191 11.64 -20.19 -15.25
C HIS A 191 12.23 -18.85 -14.83
N LEU A 192 13.25 -18.78 -13.97
CA LEU A 192 13.84 -17.53 -13.46
C LEU A 192 15.36 -17.52 -13.64
N VAL A 193 15.84 -16.50 -14.34
CA VAL A 193 17.27 -16.21 -14.52
C VAL A 193 17.55 -14.75 -14.19
N ILE A 194 18.56 -14.50 -13.36
CA ILE A 194 19.06 -13.16 -13.09
C ILE A 194 20.22 -12.86 -14.03
N THR A 195 20.02 -11.86 -14.87
CA THR A 195 21.05 -11.34 -15.79
C THR A 195 21.80 -10.20 -15.12
N GLN A 196 23.09 -10.06 -15.44
CA GLN A 196 23.96 -9.05 -14.82
C GLN A 196 24.60 -8.16 -15.89
N ALA A 197 24.22 -6.88 -15.91
CA ALA A 197 24.88 -5.87 -16.70
C ALA A 197 26.09 -5.33 -15.93
N THR A 198 27.28 -5.51 -16.51
CA THR A 198 28.57 -5.17 -15.88
C THR A 198 29.18 -3.89 -16.45
N ALA A 199 28.69 -3.43 -17.60
CA ALA A 199 29.07 -2.15 -18.18
C ALA A 199 27.87 -1.52 -18.89
N GLY A 200 27.94 -0.21 -19.06
CA GLY A 200 26.89 0.61 -19.65
C GLY A 200 26.75 1.91 -18.90
N THR A 201 26.28 2.94 -19.59
CA THR A 201 26.04 4.26 -19.00
C THR A 201 24.61 4.66 -19.28
N LEU A 202 23.79 4.69 -18.23
CA LEU A 202 22.44 5.23 -18.27
C LEU A 202 22.50 6.72 -17.90
N THR A 203 22.09 7.58 -18.81
CA THR A 203 21.88 9.01 -18.53
C THR A 203 20.39 9.25 -18.41
N VAL A 204 19.94 9.81 -17.30
CA VAL A 204 18.56 10.20 -17.02
C VAL A 204 18.50 11.73 -17.00
N ASN A 205 17.72 12.30 -17.89
CA ASN A 205 17.33 13.69 -17.92
C ASN A 205 15.92 13.81 -17.35
N SER A 206 15.71 14.75 -16.44
CA SER A 206 14.38 15.08 -15.92
C SER A 206 14.17 16.58 -16.08
N ASP A 207 13.18 16.98 -16.88
CA ASP A 207 12.79 18.37 -17.07
C ASP A 207 11.28 18.52 -16.91
N LEU A 208 10.87 19.04 -15.74
CA LEU A 208 9.44 19.25 -15.45
C LEU A 208 8.79 20.28 -16.39
N ALA A 209 9.57 21.13 -17.06
CA ALA A 209 9.05 22.10 -18.02
C ALA A 209 8.61 21.46 -19.35
N GLU A 210 9.04 20.23 -19.62
CA GLU A 210 8.60 19.46 -20.78
C GLU A 210 7.40 18.56 -20.47
N LEU A 211 7.01 18.42 -19.21
CA LEU A 211 5.77 17.73 -18.85
C LEU A 211 4.55 18.53 -19.32
N PRO A 212 3.46 17.85 -19.73
CA PRO A 212 2.21 18.48 -20.13
C PRO A 212 1.42 18.91 -18.89
N LEU A 213 2.03 19.70 -18.00
CA LEU A 213 1.39 20.25 -16.81
C LEU A 213 0.53 21.46 -17.19
N THR A 214 -0.61 21.62 -16.54
CA THR A 214 -1.42 22.84 -16.72
C THR A 214 -0.76 24.05 -16.05
N ASP A 215 -1.00 25.25 -16.61
CA ASP A 215 -0.57 26.51 -16.00
C ASP A 215 -1.10 26.69 -14.57
N SER A 216 -2.34 26.24 -14.30
CA SER A 216 -2.98 26.33 -12.99
C SER A 216 -2.27 25.45 -11.96
N PHE A 217 -1.91 24.23 -12.33
CA PHE A 217 -1.16 23.33 -11.46
C PHE A 217 0.25 23.89 -11.20
N VAL A 218 0.96 24.33 -12.25
CA VAL A 218 2.31 24.89 -12.10
C VAL A 218 2.29 26.12 -11.18
N ALA A 219 1.34 27.04 -11.37
CA ALA A 219 1.22 28.22 -10.52
C ALA A 219 0.91 27.90 -9.05
N ALA A 220 0.19 26.82 -8.78
CA ALA A 220 -0.14 26.38 -7.43
C ALA A 220 1.02 25.62 -6.75
N ALA A 221 1.56 24.61 -7.43
CA ALA A 221 2.59 23.71 -6.88
C ALA A 221 3.99 24.33 -6.89
N PHE A 222 4.27 25.20 -7.86
CA PHE A 222 5.59 25.80 -8.08
C PHE A 222 5.49 27.33 -8.17
N PRO A 223 5.09 28.02 -7.09
CA PRO A 223 4.87 29.47 -7.11
C PRO A 223 6.14 30.28 -7.45
N ASP A 224 7.32 29.71 -7.18
CA ASP A 224 8.63 30.30 -7.50
C ASP A 224 9.15 29.88 -8.89
N GLY A 225 8.34 29.13 -9.67
CA GLY A 225 8.70 28.56 -10.95
C GLY A 225 9.15 27.10 -10.85
N LEU A 226 9.16 26.41 -12.00
CA LEU A 226 9.63 25.04 -12.10
C LEU A 226 11.14 24.96 -11.81
N PRO A 227 11.61 23.88 -11.14
CA PRO A 227 13.03 23.64 -10.97
C PRO A 227 13.72 23.48 -12.33
N GLU A 228 15.02 23.79 -12.37
CA GLU A 228 15.84 23.50 -13.56
C GLU A 228 15.93 21.98 -13.77
N GLY A 229 15.95 21.55 -15.02
CA GLY A 229 16.11 20.14 -15.35
C GLY A 229 17.42 19.57 -14.84
N GLU A 230 17.36 18.33 -14.34
CA GLU A 230 18.51 17.62 -13.79
C GLU A 230 18.96 16.50 -14.74
N ASN A 231 20.27 16.29 -14.81
CA ASN A 231 20.88 15.17 -15.53
C ASN A 231 21.64 14.31 -14.53
N GLU A 232 21.19 13.06 -14.37
CA GLU A 232 21.87 12.05 -13.59
C GLU A 232 22.51 11.03 -14.53
N GLN A 233 23.77 10.67 -14.29
CA GLN A 233 24.46 9.65 -15.05
C GLN A 233 24.85 8.51 -14.12
N ILE A 234 24.51 7.30 -14.52
CA ILE A 234 24.77 6.07 -13.81
C ILE A 234 25.67 5.21 -14.70
N ASP A 235 26.92 5.03 -14.30
CA ASP A 235 27.86 4.10 -14.93
C ASP A 235 27.80 2.74 -14.20
N PHE A 236 27.37 1.70 -14.92
CA PHE A 236 27.20 0.36 -14.38
C PHE A 236 28.54 -0.26 -13.94
N ALA A 237 29.66 0.16 -14.53
CA ALA A 237 30.99 -0.30 -14.14
C ALA A 237 31.47 0.32 -12.82
N GLU A 238 30.86 1.42 -12.38
CA GLU A 238 31.17 2.10 -11.11
C GLU A 238 30.27 1.66 -9.95
N LEU A 239 29.26 0.82 -10.20
CA LEU A 239 28.41 0.28 -9.15
C LEU A 239 29.18 -0.71 -8.26
N ASP A 240 28.88 -0.72 -6.95
CA ASP A 240 29.49 -1.68 -6.02
C ASP A 240 29.13 -3.13 -6.38
N GLU A 241 27.96 -3.33 -7.01
CA GLU A 241 27.46 -4.59 -7.52
C GLU A 241 26.90 -4.40 -8.93
N PRO A 242 27.01 -5.40 -9.82
CA PRO A 242 26.43 -5.32 -11.16
C PRO A 242 24.94 -4.98 -11.13
N LEU A 243 24.45 -4.29 -12.18
CA LEU A 243 23.01 -4.11 -12.36
C LEU A 243 22.37 -5.47 -12.67
N ARG A 244 21.39 -5.86 -11.86
CA ARG A 244 20.74 -7.17 -11.94
C ARG A 244 19.33 -7.00 -12.46
N ILE A 245 18.96 -7.81 -13.45
CA ILE A 245 17.62 -7.81 -14.03
C ILE A 245 17.13 -9.25 -14.01
N ALA A 246 16.04 -9.47 -13.29
CA ALA A 246 15.35 -10.75 -13.30
C ALA A 246 14.57 -10.91 -14.60
N THR A 247 14.71 -12.08 -15.20
CA THR A 247 13.98 -12.47 -16.39
C THR A 247 13.26 -13.77 -16.11
N ILE A 248 11.99 -13.83 -16.51
CA ILE A 248 11.13 -15.00 -16.36
C ILE A 248 10.75 -15.60 -17.70
N GLN A 249 10.59 -16.92 -17.72
CA GLN A 249 10.12 -17.64 -18.88
C GLN A 249 8.59 -17.71 -18.87
N VAL A 250 7.96 -17.23 -19.94
CA VAL A 250 6.51 -17.32 -20.15
C VAL A 250 6.28 -18.01 -21.50
N GLY A 251 5.78 -19.25 -21.45
CA GLY A 251 5.76 -20.12 -22.63
C GLY A 251 7.18 -20.50 -23.06
N ASP A 252 7.51 -20.25 -24.33
CA ASP A 252 8.85 -20.55 -24.88
C ASP A 252 9.79 -19.33 -24.85
N ASP A 253 9.28 -18.15 -24.46
CA ASP A 253 10.00 -16.88 -24.55
C ASP A 253 10.38 -16.33 -23.16
N TRP A 254 11.46 -15.55 -23.13
CA TRP A 254 11.97 -14.87 -21.93
C TRP A 254 11.56 -13.40 -21.92
N TYR A 255 11.15 -12.93 -20.73
CA TYR A 255 10.75 -11.55 -20.49
C TYR A 255 11.44 -11.03 -19.23
N PRO A 256 11.88 -9.77 -19.17
CA PRO A 256 12.20 -9.10 -17.92
C PRO A 256 10.96 -9.02 -17.02
N SER A 257 11.17 -9.16 -15.71
CA SER A 257 10.14 -8.96 -14.70
C SER A 257 10.61 -7.93 -13.68
N LEU A 258 9.82 -6.86 -13.52
CA LEU A 258 10.03 -5.84 -12.50
C LEU A 258 9.82 -6.43 -11.11
N PHE A 259 8.77 -7.25 -10.91
CA PHE A 259 8.47 -7.81 -9.60
C PHE A 259 9.57 -8.76 -9.11
N TYR A 260 10.05 -9.67 -9.96
CA TYR A 260 11.18 -10.52 -9.61
C TYR A 260 12.49 -9.73 -9.46
N THR A 261 12.69 -8.64 -10.20
CA THR A 261 13.89 -7.80 -10.04
C THR A 261 13.89 -7.12 -8.67
N ILE A 262 12.75 -6.55 -8.25
CA ILE A 262 12.60 -5.94 -6.92
C ILE A 262 12.84 -6.98 -5.82
N ALA A 263 12.27 -8.18 -5.97
CA ALA A 263 12.47 -9.28 -5.03
C ALA A 263 13.93 -9.74 -4.93
N ASP A 264 14.65 -9.87 -6.07
CA ASP A 264 16.06 -10.25 -6.08
C ASP A 264 16.92 -9.25 -5.29
N TYR A 265 16.70 -7.95 -5.50
CA TYR A 265 17.38 -6.91 -4.72
C TYR A 265 17.04 -6.97 -3.24
N GLY A 266 15.76 -7.19 -2.89
CA GLY A 266 15.33 -7.35 -1.50
C GLY A 266 15.99 -8.53 -0.80
N LEU A 267 16.07 -9.69 -1.47
CA LEU A 267 16.76 -10.88 -0.95
C LEU A 267 18.25 -10.60 -0.71
N ARG A 268 18.92 -9.94 -1.65
CA ARG A 268 20.35 -9.62 -1.53
C ARG A 268 20.63 -8.64 -0.40
N GLU A 269 19.79 -7.63 -0.23
CA GLU A 269 19.93 -6.66 0.87
C GLU A 269 19.85 -7.36 2.23
N GLU A 270 18.96 -8.34 2.37
CA GLU A 270 18.81 -9.17 3.57
C GLU A 270 19.81 -10.34 3.65
N GLY A 271 20.66 -10.51 2.64
CA GLY A 271 21.63 -11.62 2.59
C GLY A 271 20.97 -13.00 2.46
N MET A 272 19.74 -13.05 1.94
CA MET A 272 18.97 -14.25 1.67
C MET A 272 19.19 -14.75 0.23
N THR A 273 18.83 -16.00 -0.01
CA THR A 273 18.86 -16.63 -1.34
C THR A 273 17.46 -17.04 -1.76
N TRP A 274 17.21 -17.09 -3.06
CA TRP A 274 15.97 -17.62 -3.61
C TRP A 274 15.69 -19.05 -3.12
N PRO A 275 14.44 -19.37 -2.76
CA PRO A 275 14.03 -20.74 -2.46
C PRO A 275 14.10 -21.66 -3.69
N GLU A 276 14.33 -22.95 -3.45
CA GLU A 276 14.33 -23.99 -4.50
C GLU A 276 12.92 -24.53 -4.82
N SER A 277 11.93 -24.21 -3.99
CA SER A 277 10.55 -24.68 -4.12
C SER A 277 9.58 -23.51 -4.16
N SER A 278 8.41 -23.74 -4.75
CA SER A 278 7.35 -22.74 -4.85
C SER A 278 6.04 -23.30 -4.31
N VAL A 279 5.19 -22.43 -3.78
CA VAL A 279 3.79 -22.77 -3.47
C VAL A 279 3.05 -23.09 -4.79
N GLN A 280 1.96 -23.84 -4.71
CA GLN A 280 1.13 -24.14 -5.88
C GLN A 280 -0.10 -23.23 -5.95
N PRO A 281 -0.50 -22.77 -7.14
CA PRO A 281 -1.74 -22.03 -7.31
C PRO A 281 -2.95 -22.93 -7.03
N VAL A 282 -3.94 -22.37 -6.33
CA VAL A 282 -5.17 -23.06 -5.95
C VAL A 282 -6.36 -22.44 -6.69
N GLY A 283 -6.51 -21.11 -6.55
CA GLY A 283 -7.62 -20.33 -7.10
C GLY A 283 -9.02 -20.87 -6.73
N ALA A 284 -10.08 -20.25 -7.24
CA ALA A 284 -11.47 -20.65 -6.99
C ALA A 284 -12.30 -20.80 -8.28
N ASP A 285 -13.54 -21.28 -8.14
CA ASP A 285 -14.46 -21.52 -9.26
C ASP A 285 -15.16 -20.23 -9.77
N SER A 286 -15.18 -19.16 -8.96
CA SER A 286 -15.80 -17.87 -9.31
C SER A 286 -15.08 -16.70 -8.61
N PRO A 287 -15.30 -15.45 -9.05
CA PRO A 287 -14.80 -14.24 -8.36
C PRO A 287 -15.12 -14.23 -6.87
N GLU A 288 -16.40 -14.45 -6.53
CA GLU A 288 -16.91 -14.40 -5.17
C GLU A 288 -16.35 -15.54 -4.32
N ALA A 289 -16.23 -16.74 -4.90
CA ALA A 289 -15.59 -17.87 -4.26
C ALA A 289 -14.11 -17.58 -3.96
N ALA A 290 -13.41 -16.86 -4.86
CA ALA A 290 -12.01 -16.49 -4.63
C ALA A 290 -11.87 -15.58 -3.40
N VAL A 291 -12.72 -14.56 -3.29
CA VAL A 291 -12.73 -13.65 -2.13
C VAL A 291 -13.14 -14.37 -0.85
N GLN A 292 -14.17 -15.21 -0.90
CA GLN A 292 -14.61 -15.98 0.26
C GLN A 292 -13.50 -16.90 0.79
N GLU A 293 -12.82 -17.61 -0.11
CA GLU A 293 -11.72 -18.50 0.26
C GLU A 293 -10.48 -17.74 0.74
N PHE A 294 -10.20 -16.56 0.18
CA PHE A 294 -9.12 -15.68 0.63
C PHE A 294 -9.39 -15.14 2.04
N VAL A 295 -10.60 -14.66 2.32
CA VAL A 295 -11.02 -14.20 3.66
C VAL A 295 -10.98 -15.35 4.67
N ALA A 296 -11.43 -16.55 4.27
CA ALA A 296 -11.35 -17.73 5.12
C ALA A 296 -9.89 -18.09 5.45
N ALA A 297 -9.00 -18.06 4.46
CA ALA A 297 -7.57 -18.32 4.63
C ALA A 297 -6.91 -17.28 5.56
N ALA A 298 -7.25 -15.99 5.41
CA ALA A 298 -6.78 -14.93 6.30
C ALA A 298 -7.27 -15.16 7.74
N GLY A 299 -8.54 -15.48 7.92
CA GLY A 299 -9.12 -15.76 9.24
C GLY A 299 -8.52 -16.99 9.92
N SER A 300 -8.10 -18.00 9.15
CA SER A 300 -7.40 -19.17 9.68
C SER A 300 -5.89 -19.03 9.77
N GLY A 301 -5.31 -17.89 9.36
CA GLY A 301 -3.86 -17.71 9.31
C GLY A 301 -3.16 -18.67 8.34
N ASP A 302 -3.86 -19.14 7.31
CA ASP A 302 -3.33 -20.06 6.29
C ASP A 302 -2.60 -19.26 5.21
N VAL A 303 -1.36 -18.87 5.51
CA VAL A 303 -0.54 -18.03 4.64
C VAL A 303 -0.22 -18.74 3.31
N GLU A 304 -0.03 -20.06 3.33
CA GLU A 304 0.21 -20.84 2.11
C GLU A 304 -1.00 -20.74 1.17
N LYS A 305 -2.21 -20.90 1.70
CA LYS A 305 -3.44 -20.69 0.93
C LYS A 305 -3.60 -19.24 0.47
N LEU A 306 -3.27 -18.24 1.30
CA LEU A 306 -3.32 -16.84 0.88
C LEU A 306 -2.45 -16.57 -0.35
N VAL A 307 -1.21 -17.06 -0.35
CA VAL A 307 -0.32 -16.96 -1.52
C VAL A 307 -0.90 -17.72 -2.71
N GLY A 308 -1.35 -18.96 -2.50
CA GLY A 308 -1.97 -19.80 -3.53
C GLY A 308 -3.28 -19.26 -4.12
N MET A 309 -3.85 -18.21 -3.52
CA MET A 309 -5.05 -17.50 -3.99
C MET A 309 -4.74 -16.20 -4.74
N THR A 310 -3.46 -15.86 -4.93
CA THR A 310 -3.03 -14.74 -5.80
C THR A 310 -2.83 -15.21 -7.24
N PRO A 311 -2.97 -14.37 -8.27
CA PRO A 311 -2.85 -14.82 -9.66
C PRO A 311 -1.40 -15.25 -9.94
N PRO A 312 -1.13 -16.47 -10.44
CA PRO A 312 0.23 -16.98 -10.59
C PRO A 312 1.05 -16.26 -11.67
N ASP A 313 0.39 -15.65 -12.64
CA ASP A 313 0.98 -14.85 -13.71
C ASP A 313 1.33 -13.42 -13.29
N GLU A 314 0.59 -12.85 -12.33
CA GLU A 314 0.86 -11.55 -11.71
C GLU A 314 1.86 -11.66 -10.56
N MET A 315 1.64 -12.62 -9.66
CA MET A 315 2.33 -12.72 -8.38
C MET A 315 3.21 -13.96 -8.28
N GLY A 316 3.65 -14.54 -9.41
CA GLY A 316 4.56 -15.69 -9.42
C GLY A 316 5.76 -15.52 -8.48
N VAL A 317 6.26 -14.30 -8.33
CA VAL A 317 7.33 -13.98 -7.36
C VAL A 317 6.98 -14.34 -5.91
N LEU A 318 5.73 -14.14 -5.49
CA LEU A 318 5.29 -14.52 -4.14
C LEU A 318 5.26 -16.04 -3.97
N TYR A 319 4.92 -16.78 -5.03
CA TYR A 319 4.93 -18.24 -4.99
C TYR A 319 6.34 -18.78 -4.77
N ASP A 320 7.33 -18.19 -5.45
CA ASP A 320 8.74 -18.55 -5.33
C ASP A 320 9.35 -18.07 -4.00
N LEU A 321 8.91 -16.93 -3.46
CA LEU A 321 9.38 -16.41 -2.16
C LEU A 321 8.70 -17.06 -0.96
N ALA A 322 7.51 -17.64 -1.13
CA ALA A 322 6.68 -18.13 -0.04
C ALA A 322 7.37 -19.00 1.01
N PRO A 323 8.24 -19.95 0.63
CA PRO A 323 8.95 -20.76 1.63
C PRO A 323 9.73 -19.95 2.66
N LEU A 324 10.24 -18.76 2.31
CA LEU A 324 11.02 -17.94 3.24
C LEU A 324 10.19 -17.43 4.42
N PHE A 325 8.94 -17.03 4.16
CA PHE A 325 8.09 -16.45 5.20
C PHE A 325 7.09 -17.46 5.79
N LEU A 326 6.80 -18.57 5.12
CA LEU A 326 6.02 -19.67 5.72
C LEU A 326 6.73 -20.31 6.92
N ASP A 327 8.07 -20.32 6.91
CA ASP A 327 8.87 -20.81 8.03
C ASP A 327 8.95 -19.82 9.21
N GLU A 328 8.78 -18.52 8.94
CA GLU A 328 8.97 -17.44 9.91
C GLU A 328 7.67 -16.91 10.53
N ILE A 329 6.55 -17.04 9.81
CA ILE A 329 5.24 -16.68 10.34
C ILE A 329 4.76 -17.91 11.14
N PRO A 330 4.91 -17.94 12.49
CA PRO A 330 4.16 -18.91 13.27
C PRO A 330 2.72 -18.76 12.81
N SER A 331 2.11 -19.87 12.39
CA SER A 331 0.74 -19.87 11.91
C SER A 331 -0.05 -18.96 12.84
N MET A 332 -0.71 -17.91 12.31
CA MET A 332 -1.39 -16.88 13.12
C MET A 332 -2.51 -17.46 14.01
N THR A 333 -2.61 -18.79 14.03
CA THR A 333 -3.47 -19.73 14.73
C THR A 333 -3.19 -19.91 16.23
N ASP A 334 -2.18 -19.29 16.84
CA ASP A 334 -2.02 -19.40 18.30
C ASP A 334 -3.15 -18.66 19.05
N ASP A 335 -3.86 -17.77 18.37
CA ASP A 335 -5.17 -17.25 18.78
C ASP A 335 -6.01 -16.97 17.52
N PRO A 336 -6.69 -17.96 16.91
CA PRO A 336 -7.68 -17.63 15.91
C PRO A 336 -8.69 -16.77 16.66
N ASN A 337 -8.96 -15.54 16.21
CA ASN A 337 -9.77 -14.56 16.94
C ASN A 337 -11.21 -15.05 17.29
N GLY A 338 -11.55 -16.33 17.10
CA GLY A 338 -12.85 -16.93 17.36
C GLY A 338 -13.91 -16.44 16.39
N VAL A 339 -13.54 -15.53 15.49
CA VAL A 339 -14.39 -14.89 14.50
C VAL A 339 -14.44 -15.78 13.26
N THR A 340 -15.60 -16.35 12.99
CA THR A 340 -15.90 -17.12 11.79
C THR A 340 -16.85 -16.30 10.92
N VAL A 341 -16.55 -16.16 9.63
CA VAL A 341 -17.50 -15.62 8.66
C VAL A 341 -18.56 -16.68 8.37
N THR A 342 -19.81 -16.39 8.70
CA THR A 342 -20.94 -17.34 8.57
C THR A 342 -21.80 -17.08 7.33
N ASP A 343 -21.86 -15.83 6.88
CA ASP A 343 -22.54 -15.43 5.65
C ASP A 343 -21.75 -14.28 5.00
N LEU A 344 -21.64 -14.33 3.68
CA LEU A 344 -20.97 -13.30 2.87
C LEU A 344 -21.80 -13.09 1.62
N GLN A 345 -22.39 -11.90 1.49
CA GLN A 345 -23.17 -11.48 0.34
C GLN A 345 -22.37 -10.43 -0.42
N THR A 346 -22.25 -10.65 -1.72
CA THR A 346 -21.41 -9.85 -2.60
C THR A 346 -22.09 -9.62 -3.93
N SER A 347 -21.72 -8.52 -4.58
CA SER A 347 -21.99 -8.28 -6.00
C SER A 347 -20.69 -8.07 -6.76
N THR A 348 -20.78 -8.06 -8.09
CA THR A 348 -19.60 -7.93 -8.96
C THR A 348 -19.77 -6.78 -9.93
N ARG A 349 -18.66 -6.09 -10.23
CA ARG A 349 -18.53 -5.15 -11.35
C ARG A 349 -17.24 -5.39 -12.12
N GLU A 350 -17.21 -4.98 -13.38
CA GLU A 350 -15.98 -5.02 -14.18
C GLU A 350 -15.18 -3.72 -13.97
N SER A 351 -13.85 -3.84 -13.86
CA SER A 351 -12.92 -2.72 -13.70
C SER A 351 -11.54 -3.10 -14.22
N ASN A 352 -10.98 -2.35 -15.18
CA ASN A 352 -9.58 -2.47 -15.62
C ASN A 352 -9.12 -3.94 -15.84
N GLY A 353 -9.90 -4.71 -16.60
CA GLY A 353 -9.60 -6.11 -16.90
C GLY A 353 -9.79 -7.09 -15.73
N SER A 354 -10.48 -6.69 -14.66
CA SER A 354 -10.81 -7.50 -13.48
C SER A 354 -12.29 -7.51 -13.18
N THR A 355 -12.72 -8.57 -12.51
CA THR A 355 -14.02 -8.60 -11.83
C THR A 355 -13.81 -8.20 -10.37
N VAL A 356 -14.31 -7.04 -10.00
CA VAL A 356 -14.27 -6.49 -8.64
C VAL A 356 -15.47 -7.01 -7.85
N VAL A 357 -15.21 -7.72 -6.76
CA VAL A 357 -16.21 -8.25 -5.85
C VAL A 357 -16.45 -7.26 -4.72
N MET A 358 -17.65 -6.66 -4.69
CA MET A 358 -18.07 -5.68 -3.71
C MET A 358 -18.82 -6.36 -2.56
N LEU A 359 -18.62 -5.88 -1.34
CA LEU A 359 -19.31 -6.40 -0.17
C LEU A 359 -20.70 -5.78 -0.04
N GLU A 360 -21.74 -6.61 0.08
CA GLU A 360 -23.10 -6.13 0.39
C GLU A 360 -23.45 -6.40 1.86
N SER A 361 -23.09 -7.59 2.36
CA SER A 361 -23.30 -7.95 3.76
C SER A 361 -22.31 -9.02 4.22
N ILE A 362 -21.86 -8.92 5.45
CA ILE A 362 -21.05 -9.94 6.13
C ILE A 362 -21.64 -10.25 7.49
N SER A 363 -21.82 -11.53 7.77
CA SER A 363 -22.16 -12.03 9.11
C SER A 363 -20.97 -12.75 9.71
N ILE A 364 -20.59 -12.34 10.91
CA ILE A 364 -19.49 -12.90 11.67
C ILE A 364 -20.01 -13.47 13.00
N GLU A 365 -19.43 -14.58 13.43
CA GLU A 365 -19.71 -15.23 14.71
C GLU A 365 -18.42 -15.35 15.51
N GLY A 366 -18.38 -14.74 16.70
CA GLY A 366 -17.29 -14.86 17.66
C GLY A 366 -17.32 -16.14 18.49
N SER A 367 -16.52 -16.18 19.56
CA SER A 367 -16.38 -17.35 20.43
C SER A 367 -17.61 -17.60 21.32
N GLY A 368 -18.39 -16.55 21.58
CA GLY A 368 -19.60 -16.58 22.40
C GLY A 368 -20.90 -16.56 21.57
N PRO A 369 -21.99 -17.22 22.02
CA PRO A 369 -23.29 -17.22 21.32
C PRO A 369 -24.01 -15.86 21.30
N GLN A 370 -23.46 -14.81 21.92
CA GLN A 370 -23.92 -13.42 21.84
C GLN A 370 -22.96 -12.53 21.02
N GLU A 371 -21.94 -13.10 20.40
CA GLU A 371 -20.93 -12.39 19.61
C GLU A 371 -21.18 -12.58 18.11
N GLN A 372 -22.45 -12.63 17.71
CA GLN A 372 -22.82 -12.56 16.30
C GLN A 372 -23.05 -11.10 15.91
N ALA A 373 -22.40 -10.67 14.85
CA ALA A 373 -22.60 -9.36 14.26
C ALA A 373 -22.84 -9.51 12.75
N THR A 374 -23.79 -8.74 12.23
CA THR A 374 -24.02 -8.57 10.80
C THR A 374 -23.74 -7.13 10.44
N ILE A 375 -22.88 -6.94 9.43
CA ILE A 375 -22.59 -5.64 8.84
C ILE A 375 -23.22 -5.65 7.45
N THR A 376 -24.04 -4.66 7.13
CA THR A 376 -24.68 -4.51 5.82
C THR A 376 -24.41 -3.12 5.27
N ILE A 377 -24.03 -3.05 4.00
CA ILE A 377 -23.77 -1.80 3.28
C ILE A 377 -25.02 -1.48 2.45
N ASN A 378 -25.63 -0.34 2.71
CA ASN A 378 -26.89 0.12 2.09
C ASN A 378 -26.69 1.52 1.49
N GLY A 379 -26.04 1.58 0.32
CA GLY A 379 -25.61 2.86 -0.26
C GLY A 379 -24.59 3.54 0.65
N ASP A 380 -24.83 4.80 1.00
CA ASP A 380 -23.94 5.61 1.85
C ASP A 380 -24.05 5.30 3.36
N CYS A 381 -24.69 4.20 3.75
CA CYS A 381 -24.92 3.85 5.15
C CYS A 381 -24.49 2.42 5.47
N ILE A 382 -23.93 2.24 6.67
CA ILE A 382 -23.54 0.96 7.23
C ILE A 382 -24.51 0.62 8.37
N ASP A 383 -25.17 -0.53 8.26
CA ASP A 383 -25.97 -1.11 9.33
C ASP A 383 -25.15 -2.16 10.08
N ILE A 384 -25.02 -2.00 11.39
CA ILE A 384 -24.36 -2.96 12.29
C ILE A 384 -25.42 -3.53 13.23
N ALA A 385 -25.73 -4.81 13.06
CA ALA A 385 -26.65 -5.55 13.92
C ALA A 385 -25.87 -6.53 14.80
N VAL A 386 -25.90 -6.33 16.12
CA VAL A 386 -25.29 -7.25 17.10
C VAL A 386 -26.38 -8.08 17.78
N SER A 387 -26.12 -9.38 17.99
CA SER A 387 -27.08 -10.31 18.58
C SER A 387 -27.62 -9.83 19.94
N GLY A 388 -28.94 -9.64 20.03
CA GLY A 388 -29.62 -9.19 21.24
C GLY A 388 -29.58 -7.67 21.48
N GLY A 389 -28.99 -6.89 20.59
CA GLY A 389 -28.97 -5.42 20.61
C GLY A 389 -29.88 -4.78 19.55
N PRO A 390 -30.03 -3.44 19.58
CA PRO A 390 -30.57 -2.69 18.45
C PRO A 390 -29.58 -2.73 17.26
N THR A 391 -30.08 -2.47 16.06
CA THR A 391 -29.24 -2.19 14.89
C THR A 391 -28.80 -0.74 14.95
N ASP A 392 -27.49 -0.52 14.90
CA ASP A 392 -26.90 0.82 14.75
C ASP A 392 -26.73 1.10 13.26
N ASN A 393 -27.22 2.26 12.81
CA ASN A 393 -27.10 2.73 11.44
C ASN A 393 -26.16 3.95 11.45
N MET A 394 -25.13 3.92 10.61
CA MET A 394 -24.15 5.01 10.47
C MET A 394 -24.05 5.39 9.01
N CYS A 395 -24.45 6.60 8.66
CA CYS A 395 -24.29 7.14 7.32
C CYS A 395 -23.02 7.99 7.21
N ILE A 396 -22.45 8.08 6.01
CA ILE A 396 -21.20 8.83 5.77
C ILE A 396 -21.35 10.31 6.15
N ASP A 397 -22.50 10.93 5.88
CA ASP A 397 -22.79 12.31 6.25
C ASP A 397 -22.74 12.54 7.77
N ASP A 398 -23.24 11.59 8.56
CA ASP A 398 -23.16 11.62 10.02
C ASP A 398 -21.70 11.48 10.53
N ILE A 399 -20.86 10.71 9.84
CA ILE A 399 -19.43 10.57 10.17
C ILE A 399 -18.69 11.89 9.89
N VAL A 400 -18.90 12.48 8.72
CA VAL A 400 -18.29 13.76 8.35
C VAL A 400 -18.73 14.86 9.31
N ALA A 401 -20.03 14.94 9.63
CA ALA A 401 -20.53 15.90 10.61
C ALA A 401 -19.88 15.74 12.01
N GLN A 402 -19.62 14.50 12.43
CA GLN A 402 -18.90 14.25 13.68
C GLN A 402 -17.43 14.67 13.62
N MET A 403 -16.75 14.46 12.49
CA MET A 403 -15.38 14.93 12.28
C MET A 403 -15.29 16.46 12.34
N GLU A 404 -16.25 17.17 11.73
CA GLU A 404 -16.32 18.64 11.82
C GLU A 404 -16.50 19.12 13.27
N ILE A 405 -17.39 18.47 14.02
CA ILE A 405 -17.61 18.78 15.44
C ILE A 405 -16.33 18.51 16.26
N ALA A 406 -15.62 17.42 15.99
CA ALA A 406 -14.38 17.09 16.68
C ALA A 406 -13.28 18.12 16.38
N ALA A 407 -13.09 18.49 15.11
CA ALA A 407 -12.14 19.53 14.72
C ALA A 407 -12.43 20.86 15.44
N GLN A 408 -13.70 21.27 15.52
CA GLN A 408 -14.12 22.49 16.23
C GLN A 408 -13.80 22.45 17.72
N GLN A 409 -13.89 21.28 18.37
CA GLN A 409 -13.53 21.13 19.78
C GLN A 409 -12.03 21.29 20.03
N GLU A 410 -11.21 20.91 19.05
CA GLU A 410 -9.75 21.10 19.08
C GLU A 410 -9.33 22.52 18.66
N GLY A 411 -10.29 23.39 18.32
CA GLY A 411 -10.02 24.76 17.88
C GLY A 411 -9.57 24.85 16.42
N ALA A 412 -9.68 23.76 15.66
CA ALA A 412 -9.50 23.74 14.21
C ALA A 412 -10.85 23.90 13.50
N ALA A 413 -10.82 24.44 12.28
CA ALA A 413 -11.98 24.39 11.39
C ALA A 413 -11.58 23.52 10.18
N LEU A 414 -12.38 22.51 9.88
CA LEU A 414 -12.21 21.75 8.64
C LEU A 414 -12.65 22.65 7.48
N PRO A 415 -11.79 22.94 6.49
CA PRO A 415 -12.22 23.67 5.30
C PRO A 415 -13.38 22.94 4.62
N PRO A 416 -14.40 23.64 4.09
CA PRO A 416 -15.54 23.02 3.41
C PRO A 416 -15.13 22.08 2.27
N GLU A 417 -14.06 22.42 1.57
CA GLU A 417 -13.47 21.62 0.49
C GLU A 417 -12.94 20.28 1.02
N LEU A 418 -12.27 20.29 2.18
CA LEU A 418 -11.75 19.08 2.82
C LEU A 418 -12.87 18.21 3.40
N ALA A 419 -13.94 18.81 3.90
CA ALA A 419 -15.15 18.09 4.32
C ALA A 419 -15.82 17.39 3.13
N ALA A 420 -15.98 18.10 2.00
CA ALA A 420 -16.54 17.54 0.78
C ALA A 420 -15.67 16.42 0.18
N PHE A 421 -14.33 16.60 0.21
CA PHE A 421 -13.40 15.55 -0.19
C PHE A 421 -13.54 14.31 0.71
N ALA A 422 -13.58 14.49 2.03
CA ALA A 422 -13.76 13.39 2.98
C ALA A 422 -15.09 12.66 2.76
N GLU A 423 -16.18 13.39 2.50
CA GLU A 423 -17.48 12.81 2.15
C GLU A 423 -17.39 11.96 0.87
N ARG A 424 -16.86 12.50 -0.24
CA ARG A 424 -16.68 11.76 -1.50
C ARG A 424 -15.77 10.54 -1.33
N LEU A 425 -14.68 10.68 -0.58
CA LEU A 425 -13.75 9.60 -0.30
C LEU A 425 -14.45 8.48 0.47
N LEU A 426 -15.13 8.81 1.57
CA LEU A 426 -15.81 7.84 2.41
C LEU A 426 -16.97 7.15 1.68
N THR A 427 -17.74 7.88 0.86
CA THR A 427 -18.76 7.28 -0.02
C THR A 427 -18.14 6.30 -1.00
N ASN A 428 -17.08 6.70 -1.72
CA ASN A 428 -16.44 5.82 -2.70
C ASN A 428 -15.76 4.61 -2.04
N VAL A 429 -15.28 4.74 -0.79
CA VAL A 429 -14.73 3.63 0.00
C VAL A 429 -15.78 2.54 0.25
N LEU A 430 -17.07 2.86 0.34
CA LEU A 430 -18.11 1.82 0.47
C LEU A 430 -18.31 1.01 -0.81
N ASP A 431 -17.96 1.59 -1.96
CA ASP A 431 -17.93 0.90 -3.26
C ASP A 431 -16.58 0.20 -3.55
N ILE A 432 -15.67 0.17 -2.56
CA ILE A 432 -14.43 -0.59 -2.68
C ILE A 432 -14.75 -2.08 -2.71
N GLY A 433 -14.16 -2.77 -3.67
CA GLY A 433 -14.26 -4.22 -3.76
C GLY A 433 -12.88 -4.85 -3.88
N VAL A 434 -12.88 -6.18 -3.86
CA VAL A 434 -11.68 -6.98 -4.07
C VAL A 434 -11.58 -7.34 -5.55
N ALA A 435 -10.53 -6.86 -6.20
CA ALA A 435 -10.23 -7.19 -7.59
C ALA A 435 -9.85 -8.68 -7.72
N THR A 436 -10.52 -9.38 -8.63
CA THR A 436 -10.23 -10.76 -8.99
C THR A 436 -10.03 -10.92 -10.48
N VAL A 437 -9.21 -11.89 -10.87
CA VAL A 437 -8.90 -12.21 -12.27
C VAL A 437 -8.95 -13.71 -12.50
N GLU A 438 -9.32 -14.10 -13.72
CA GLU A 438 -9.34 -15.50 -14.15
C GLU A 438 -8.02 -15.86 -14.85
N VAL A 439 -7.34 -16.88 -14.35
CA VAL A 439 -6.12 -17.45 -14.95
C VAL A 439 -6.31 -18.95 -15.08
N ASP A 440 -6.18 -19.49 -16.29
CA ASP A 440 -6.35 -20.92 -16.60
C ASP A 440 -7.68 -21.53 -16.07
N GLY A 441 -8.77 -20.76 -16.09
CA GLY A 441 -10.09 -21.22 -15.66
C GLY A 441 -10.32 -21.21 -14.14
N ARG A 442 -9.44 -20.55 -13.38
CA ARG A 442 -9.55 -20.36 -11.93
C ARG A 442 -9.50 -18.88 -11.60
N TRP A 443 -10.24 -18.48 -10.56
CA TRP A 443 -10.30 -17.09 -10.09
C TRP A 443 -9.35 -16.86 -8.91
N TYR A 444 -8.67 -15.72 -8.93
CA TYR A 444 -7.66 -15.34 -7.94
C TYR A 444 -7.87 -13.90 -7.47
N VAL A 445 -7.46 -13.59 -6.24
CA VAL A 445 -7.47 -12.24 -5.68
C VAL A 445 -6.19 -11.53 -6.07
N SER A 446 -6.27 -10.48 -6.90
CA SER A 446 -5.13 -9.78 -7.50
C SER A 446 -4.57 -8.68 -6.60
N PRO A 447 -3.41 -8.84 -5.95
CA PRO A 447 -2.88 -7.82 -5.04
C PRO A 447 -2.53 -6.51 -5.73
N VAL A 448 -1.90 -6.56 -6.91
CA VAL A 448 -1.49 -5.35 -7.65
C VAL A 448 -2.72 -4.58 -8.08
N ARG A 449 -3.76 -5.28 -8.58
CA ARG A 449 -4.96 -4.58 -9.02
C ARG A 449 -5.79 -4.02 -7.87
N ASN A 450 -5.79 -4.68 -6.70
CA ASN A 450 -6.38 -4.11 -5.49
C ASN A 450 -5.69 -2.81 -5.06
N VAL A 451 -4.35 -2.77 -5.05
CA VAL A 451 -3.60 -1.54 -4.76
C VAL A 451 -3.92 -0.45 -5.79
N GLY A 452 -3.98 -0.83 -7.06
CA GLY A 452 -4.33 0.08 -8.14
C GLY A 452 -5.76 0.61 -8.05
N GLU A 453 -6.75 -0.20 -7.68
CA GLU A 453 -8.13 0.25 -7.44
C GLU A 453 -8.21 1.23 -6.26
N ILE A 454 -7.45 1.02 -5.17
CA ILE A 454 -7.35 1.98 -4.05
C ILE A 454 -6.78 3.32 -4.53
N PHE A 455 -5.70 3.27 -5.31
CA PHE A 455 -5.07 4.46 -5.85
C PHE A 455 -6.02 5.21 -6.82
N MET A 456 -6.72 4.48 -7.69
CA MET A 456 -7.71 5.06 -8.60
C MET A 456 -8.90 5.64 -7.86
N LEU A 457 -9.38 4.98 -6.80
CA LEU A 457 -10.44 5.49 -5.93
C LEU A 457 -10.04 6.84 -5.33
N LEU A 458 -8.81 6.97 -4.81
CA LEU A 458 -8.33 8.23 -4.27
C LEU A 458 -8.35 9.35 -5.32
N LEU A 459 -7.85 9.07 -6.52
CA LEU A 459 -7.88 10.05 -7.62
C LEU A 459 -9.31 10.42 -8.00
N GLN A 460 -10.19 9.44 -8.18
CA GLN A 460 -11.60 9.64 -8.55
C GLN A 460 -12.41 10.40 -7.50
N SER A 461 -12.08 10.21 -6.21
CA SER A 461 -12.66 10.98 -5.10
C SER A 461 -12.19 12.43 -5.05
N THR A 462 -11.09 12.75 -5.74
CA THR A 462 -10.50 14.07 -5.79
C THR A 462 -11.11 14.90 -6.93
N GLU A 463 -11.38 16.17 -6.66
CA GLU A 463 -11.77 17.18 -7.64
C GLU A 463 -10.61 18.17 -7.89
N PRO A 464 -10.58 18.88 -9.03
CA PRO A 464 -9.53 19.86 -9.32
C PRO A 464 -9.31 20.91 -8.21
N GLY A 465 -10.38 21.33 -7.53
CA GLY A 465 -10.31 22.28 -6.42
C GLY A 465 -9.64 21.73 -5.15
N ASP A 466 -9.71 20.42 -4.93
CA ASP A 466 -9.12 19.77 -3.75
C ASP A 466 -7.58 19.81 -3.84
N ILE A 467 -7.01 19.58 -5.02
CA ILE A 467 -5.56 19.61 -5.25
C ILE A 467 -4.97 20.97 -4.86
N GLN A 468 -5.61 22.07 -5.25
CA GLN A 468 -5.17 23.43 -4.90
C GLN A 468 -5.23 23.66 -3.39
N THR A 469 -6.28 23.15 -2.74
CA THR A 469 -6.47 23.24 -1.29
C THR A 469 -5.38 22.46 -0.55
N LEU A 470 -5.08 21.23 -0.99
CA LEU A 470 -4.05 20.37 -0.41
C LEU A 470 -2.65 20.98 -0.56
N ILE A 471 -2.31 21.53 -1.73
CA ILE A 471 -1.04 22.22 -1.96
C ILE A 471 -0.90 23.44 -1.05
N THR A 472 -1.97 24.24 -0.92
CA THR A 472 -1.97 25.41 -0.04
C THR A 472 -1.77 25.01 1.42
N ALA A 473 -2.50 23.99 1.89
CA ALA A 473 -2.37 23.49 3.26
C ALA A 473 -0.97 22.93 3.54
N ALA A 474 -0.35 22.23 2.58
CA ALA A 474 1.00 21.72 2.70
C ALA A 474 2.02 22.88 2.84
N ASN A 475 1.88 23.94 2.03
CA ASN A 475 2.76 25.11 2.08
C ASN A 475 2.59 25.98 3.33
N GLU A 476 1.45 25.92 4.02
CA GLU A 476 1.26 26.63 5.30
C GLU A 476 1.82 25.85 6.50
N THR A 477 2.05 24.54 6.33
CA THR A 477 2.54 23.65 7.41
C THR A 477 4.07 23.62 7.49
N TYR A 478 4.77 23.96 6.42
CA TYR A 478 6.24 24.02 6.32
C TYR A 478 6.73 25.47 6.18
#